data_AF-A0A3D2JX51-F1
#
_entry.id   AF-A0A3D2JX51-F1
#
_cell.length_a   1.000
_cell.length_b   1.000
_cell.length_c   1.000
_cell.angle_alpha   90.00
_cell.angle_beta   90.00
_cell.angle_gamma   90.00
#
_symmetry.space_group_name_H-M   'P 1'
#
loop_
_entity.id
_entity.type
_entity.pdbx_description
1 polymer ?
#
loop_
_entity_poly.entity_id
_entity_poly.type
_entity_poly.pdbx_seq_one_letter_code
_entity_poly.pdbx_strand_id
1 'polypeptide(L)' 'MSDIELHSLASAIKDWGAELGFQQVAITDIDLSHYRSSYQRWIEEGCHGEMQYMAKNQDKRF' A
#
# COMPACT_ATOMS: atom_id res chain seq x y z
N MET A 1 -4.17 -17.01 16.60
CA MET A 1 -5.53 -16.44 16.48
C MET A 1 -6.29 -17.30 15.49
N SER A 2 -7.52 -17.66 15.81
CA SER A 2 -8.45 -18.28 14.87
C SER A 2 -8.89 -17.29 13.80
N ASP A 3 -9.43 -17.79 12.69
CA ASP A 3 -9.97 -16.93 11.64
C ASP A 3 -11.05 -15.99 12.17
N ILE A 4 -11.90 -16.47 13.08
CA ILE A 4 -12.97 -15.66 13.70
C ILE A 4 -12.39 -14.46 14.48
N GLU A 5 -11.30 -14.67 15.21
CA GLU A 5 -10.62 -13.58 15.94
C GLU A 5 -10.02 -12.55 14.99
N LEU A 6 -9.44 -12.98 13.86
CA LEU A 6 -8.88 -12.07 12.85
C LEU A 6 -9.95 -11.24 12.15
N HIS A 7 -11.10 -11.85 11.81
CA HIS A 7 -12.23 -11.13 11.21
C HIS A 7 -12.81 -10.10 12.17
N SER A 8 -12.93 -10.45 13.47
CA SER A 8 -13.41 -9.54 14.49
C SER A 8 -12.47 -8.34 14.68
N LEU A 9 -11.16 -8.59 14.71
CA LEU A 9 -10.14 -7.55 14.77
C LEU A 9 -10.19 -6.63 13.54
N ALA A 10 -10.32 -7.20 12.34
CA ALA A 10 -10.42 -6.44 11.10
C ALA A 10 -11.65 -5.52 11.08
N SER A 11 -12.76 -5.93 11.68
CA SER A 11 -13.94 -5.06 11.87
C SER A 11 -13.63 -3.91 12.82
N ALA A 12 -13.08 -4.22 14.01
CA ALA A 12 -12.78 -3.21 15.03
C ALA A 12 -11.82 -2.12 14.50
N ILE A 13 -10.81 -2.49 13.72
CA ILE A 13 -9.88 -1.53 13.10
C ILE A 13 -10.61 -0.55 12.16
N LYS A 14 -11.60 -1.02 11.40
CA LYS A 14 -12.38 -0.17 10.50
C LYS A 14 -13.32 0.76 11.27
N ASP A 15 -13.92 0.26 12.34
CA ASP A 15 -14.80 1.04 13.22
C ASP A 15 -14.00 2.19 13.87
N TRP A 16 -12.83 1.89 14.44
CA TRP A 16 -11.92 2.93 14.98
C TRP A 16 -11.50 3.93 13.92
N GLY A 17 -11.24 3.48 12.69
CA GLY A 17 -10.95 4.37 11.57
C GLY A 17 -12.05 5.40 11.34
N ALA A 18 -13.31 4.96 11.32
CA ALA A 18 -14.46 5.84 11.15
C ALA A 18 -14.60 6.81 12.34
N GLU A 19 -14.45 6.32 13.57
CA GLU A 19 -14.50 7.14 14.80
C GLU A 19 -13.42 8.23 14.83
N LEU A 20 -12.24 7.94 14.29
CA LEU A 20 -11.13 8.89 14.17
C LEU A 20 -11.29 9.87 12.98
N GLY A 21 -12.34 9.74 12.19
CA GLY A 21 -12.64 10.61 11.06
C GLY A 21 -11.97 10.22 9.74
N PHE A 22 -11.44 9.00 9.62
CA PHE A 22 -10.97 8.50 8.32
C PHE A 22 -12.15 8.16 7.42
N GLN A 23 -12.09 8.62 6.16
CA GLN A 23 -13.12 8.34 5.16
C GLN A 23 -13.20 6.84 4.79
N GLN A 24 -12.06 6.14 4.81
CA GLN A 24 -11.95 4.73 4.47
C GLN A 24 -10.71 4.11 5.13
N VAL A 25 -10.86 2.87 5.62
CA VAL A 25 -9.77 2.02 6.09
C VAL A 25 -9.84 0.66 5.40
N ALA A 26 -8.70 0.17 4.92
CA ALA A 26 -8.56 -1.12 4.27
C ALA A 26 -7.35 -1.87 4.84
N ILE A 27 -7.39 -3.20 4.73
CA ILE A 27 -6.32 -4.11 5.16
C ILE A 27 -5.93 -4.92 3.93
N THR A 28 -4.63 -5.03 3.67
CA THR A 28 -4.05 -5.79 2.57
C THR A 28 -2.75 -6.44 3.05
N ASP A 29 -2.25 -7.39 2.29
CA ASP A 29 -0.94 -8.01 2.58
C ASP A 29 0.21 -7.06 2.17
N ILE A 30 1.43 -7.56 2.28
CA ILE A 30 2.65 -6.81 1.94
C ILE A 30 3.23 -7.23 0.58
N ASP A 31 2.54 -8.07 -0.19
CA ASP A 31 3.06 -8.53 -1.47
C ASP A 31 2.90 -7.44 -2.53
N LEU A 32 4.01 -6.81 -2.88
CA LEU A 32 4.09 -5.77 -3.89
C LEU A 32 4.73 -6.27 -5.20
N SER A 33 4.98 -7.58 -5.33
CA SER A 33 5.71 -8.17 -6.45
C SER A 33 5.07 -7.85 -7.81
N HIS A 34 3.74 -7.77 -7.88
CA HIS A 34 3.02 -7.43 -9.11
C HIS A 34 3.18 -5.98 -9.55
N TYR A 35 3.52 -5.06 -8.63
CA TYR A 35 3.70 -3.64 -8.97
C TYR A 35 5.08 -3.32 -9.57
N ARG A 36 6.10 -4.16 -9.32
CA ARG A 36 7.49 -3.88 -9.70
C ARG A 36 7.65 -3.60 -11.19
N SER A 37 7.12 -4.47 -12.05
CA SER A 37 7.28 -4.36 -13.50
C SER A 37 6.63 -3.09 -14.06
N SER A 38 5.43 -2.74 -13.59
CA SER A 38 4.72 -1.54 -14.03
C SER A 38 5.40 -0.26 -13.56
N TYR A 39 5.92 -0.24 -12.33
CA TYR A 39 6.67 0.91 -11.81
C TYR A 39 7.99 1.13 -12.55
N GLN A 40 8.73 0.06 -12.85
CA GLN A 40 9.98 0.14 -13.61
C GLN A 40 9.74 0.78 -14.99
N ARG A 41 8.69 0.32 -15.70
CA ARG A 41 8.30 0.93 -16.98
C ARG A 41 7.95 2.41 -16.84
N TRP A 42 7.20 2.77 -15.81
CA TRP A 42 6.84 4.16 -15.54
C TRP A 42 8.06 5.06 -15.26
N ILE A 43 9.11 4.52 -14.62
CA ILE A 43 10.38 5.22 -14.44
C ILE A 43 11.10 5.40 -15.78
N GLU A 44 11.19 4.35 -16.60
CA GLU A 44 11.84 4.36 -17.92
C GLU A 44 11.17 5.34 -18.90
N GLU A 45 9.85 5.49 -18.82
CA GLU A 45 9.07 6.46 -19.60
C GLU A 45 9.24 7.91 -19.11
N GLY A 46 10.01 8.14 -18.05
CA GLY A 46 10.25 9.49 -17.50
C GLY A 46 9.04 10.08 -16.79
N CYS A 47 8.02 9.27 -16.46
CA CYS A 47 6.79 9.75 -15.84
C CYS A 47 6.97 10.24 -14.39
N HIS A 48 8.15 10.02 -13.80
CA HIS A 48 8.53 10.58 -12.50
C HIS A 48 8.93 12.07 -12.57
N GLY A 49 8.98 12.66 -13.77
CA GLY A 49 9.40 14.04 -13.96
C GLY A 49 10.76 14.30 -13.31
N GLU A 50 10.87 15.37 -12.53
CA GLU A 50 12.12 15.74 -11.85
C GLU A 50 12.35 14.98 -10.52
N MET A 51 11.51 14.00 -10.18
CA MET A 51 11.60 13.27 -8.90
C MET A 51 12.72 12.22 -8.90
N GLN A 52 13.98 12.67 -8.94
CA GLN A 52 15.18 11.84 -8.94
C GLN A 52 15.23 10.83 -7.77
N TYR A 53 14.61 11.16 -6.63
CA TYR A 53 14.50 10.24 -5.50
C TYR A 53 13.73 8.95 -5.86
N MET A 54 12.65 9.05 -6.64
CA MET A 54 11.83 7.91 -7.04
C MET A 54 12.57 6.97 -8.00
N ALA A 55 13.36 7.54 -8.92
CA ALA A 55 14.19 6.77 -9.85
C ALA A 55 15.38 6.09 -9.15
N LYS A 56 15.98 6.73 -8.14
CA LYS A 56 17.15 6.20 -7.41
C LYS A 56 16.81 5.19 -6.32
N ASN A 57 15.61 5.26 -5.73
CA ASN A 57 15.25 4.45 -4.55
C ASN A 57 14.10 3.47 -4.86
N GLN A 58 14.15 2.82 -6.02
CA GLN A 58 13.07 1.95 -6.48
C GLN A 58 12.83 0.77 -5.53
N ASP A 59 13.89 0.20 -4.96
CA ASP A 59 13.78 -0.90 -3.99
C ASP A 59 13.12 -0.52 -2.66
N LYS A 60 12.82 0.77 -2.42
CA LYS A 60 11.98 1.20 -1.30
C LYS A 60 10.49 1.22 -1.63
N ARG A 61 10.10 0.77 -2.83
CA ARG A 61 8.71 0.74 -3.30
C ARG A 61 8.13 -0.67 -3.34
N PHE A 62 8.95 -1.70 -3.09
CA PHE A 62 8.58 -3.11 -3.10
C PHE A 62 9.26 -3.83 -1.93
#